data_AF-A0A0G1F8C2-F1
#
_entry.id   AF-A0A0G1F8C2-F1
#
_cell.length_a   1.000
_cell.length_b   1.000
_cell.length_c   1.000
_cell.angle_alpha   90.00
_cell.angle_beta   90.00
_cell.angle_gamma   90.00
#
_symmetry.space_group_name_H-M   'P 1'
#
loop_
_entity.id
_entity.type
_entity.pdbx_description
1 polymer ?
#
loop_
_entity_poly.entity_id
_entity_poly.type
_entity_poly.pdbx_seq_one_letter_code
_entity_poly.pdbx_strand_id
1 'polypeptide(L)'
;MSFKRDPKIIGATGPSLIPEDFLNNRDLTKFIDMLQNGNLFWRSLGKIYFWYFYENQPYAIGRWFKSGAFSLGANYPEKIRLSHDIEVMDLQACNFAVKRKNALSCHGFDSQFKALASYSESDFAFRLRTGSLKLVFNPKAIVHHKPSQGGVFKERTKSKSEIENYLLFYFRHIKISNPDNFFRFLFYFLVVIIYRGVYQSIQSRNLDPIFGVISGTISGIKTVLRN
;
A
#
# COMPACT_ATOMS: atom_id res chain seq x y z
N MET A 1 -16.99 7.32 17.40
CA MET A 1 -18.18 8.04 16.88
C MET A 1 -18.63 7.53 15.51
N SER A 2 -17.73 7.27 14.55
CA SER A 2 -18.09 6.87 13.17
C SER A 2 -19.03 5.66 13.07
N PHE A 3 -18.77 4.57 13.80
CA PHE A 3 -19.62 3.36 13.75
C PHE A 3 -21.06 3.56 14.25
N LYS A 4 -21.29 4.58 15.10
CA LYS A 4 -22.64 4.90 15.60
C LYS A 4 -23.42 5.78 14.61
N ARG A 5 -22.72 6.54 13.75
CA ARG A 5 -23.32 7.50 12.82
C ARG A 5 -23.92 6.84 11.59
N ASP A 6 -23.27 5.80 11.07
CA ASP A 6 -23.74 5.04 9.91
C ASP A 6 -23.51 3.54 10.15
N PRO A 7 -24.57 2.71 10.20
CA PRO A 7 -24.43 1.27 10.41
C PRO A 7 -23.65 0.57 9.28
N LYS A 8 -23.59 1.16 8.07
CA LYS A 8 -22.80 0.66 6.94
C LYS A 8 -21.30 0.81 7.14
N ILE A 9 -20.86 1.71 8.03
CA ILE A 9 -19.44 1.83 8.39
C ILE A 9 -19.07 0.63 9.26
N ILE A 10 -18.17 -0.20 8.75
CA ILE A 10 -17.72 -1.44 9.41
C ILE A 10 -16.26 -1.41 9.81
N GLY A 11 -15.48 -0.50 9.22
CA GLY A 11 -14.09 -0.27 9.57
C GLY A 11 -13.77 1.21 9.52
N ALA A 12 -12.89 1.63 10.41
CA ALA A 12 -12.41 2.99 10.48
C ALA A 12 -10.90 2.99 10.67
N THR A 13 -10.22 3.92 10.00
CA THR A 13 -8.80 4.26 10.18
C THR A 13 -8.70 5.75 10.46
N GLY A 14 -7.50 6.27 10.63
CA GLY A 14 -7.26 7.69 10.84
C GLY A 14 -5.82 8.08 10.56
N PRO A 15 -5.46 9.35 10.82
CA PRO A 15 -4.12 9.84 10.60
C PRO A 15 -3.08 8.97 11.31
N SER A 16 -2.04 8.59 10.58
CA SER A 16 -0.88 7.86 11.11
C SER A 16 0.34 8.76 10.95
N LEU A 17 0.47 9.74 11.84
CA LEU A 17 1.47 10.80 11.73
C LEU A 17 2.85 10.24 12.05
N ILE A 18 3.77 10.39 11.10
CA ILE A 18 5.15 9.95 11.24
C ILE A 18 5.97 11.17 11.67
N PRO A 19 6.65 11.16 12.83
CA PRO A 19 7.55 12.24 13.22
C PRO A 19 8.66 12.44 12.19
N GLU A 20 9.16 13.68 12.04
CA GLU A 20 10.15 14.04 11.01
C GLU A 20 11.39 13.14 11.04
N ASP A 21 11.92 12.87 12.22
CA ASP A 21 13.09 11.98 12.44
C ASP A 21 12.89 10.55 11.91
N PHE A 22 11.64 10.13 11.69
CA PHE A 22 11.29 8.79 11.25
C PHE A 22 10.74 8.73 9.81
N LEU A 23 10.57 9.87 9.12
CA LEU A 23 10.06 9.90 7.73
C LEU A 23 10.95 9.09 6.79
N ASN A 24 12.27 9.16 7.01
CA ASN A 24 13.27 8.45 6.24
C ASN A 24 13.32 6.94 6.53
N ASN A 25 12.58 6.45 7.53
CA ASN A 25 12.54 5.01 7.83
C ASN A 25 11.57 4.24 6.91
N ARG A 26 10.82 4.95 6.05
CA ARG A 26 9.89 4.35 5.09
C ARG A 26 10.33 4.61 3.66
N ASP A 27 10.67 3.53 2.95
CA ASP A 27 11.07 3.51 1.54
C ASP A 27 10.17 4.36 0.63
N LEU A 28 8.84 4.18 0.77
CA LEU A 28 7.88 4.89 -0.07
C LEU A 28 7.85 6.40 0.21
N THR A 29 8.07 6.82 1.46
CA THR A 29 8.18 8.25 1.80
C THR A 29 9.40 8.87 1.12
N LYS A 30 10.57 8.21 1.21
CA LYS A 30 11.80 8.64 0.54
C LYS A 30 11.63 8.74 -0.97
N PHE A 31 10.99 7.73 -1.59
CA PHE A 31 10.81 7.69 -3.03
C PHE A 31 9.86 8.80 -3.53
N ILE A 32 8.77 9.04 -2.82
CA ILE A 32 7.83 10.13 -3.15
C ILE A 32 8.49 11.49 -2.96
N ASP A 33 9.22 11.69 -1.86
CA ASP A 33 9.93 12.95 -1.60
C ASP A 33 10.96 13.26 -2.69
N MET A 34 11.75 12.25 -3.11
CA MET A 34 12.69 12.39 -4.23
C MET A 34 11.97 12.84 -5.53
N LEU A 35 10.82 12.26 -5.84
CA LEU A 35 10.03 12.60 -7.04
C LEU A 35 9.37 13.99 -6.95
N GLN A 36 9.12 14.52 -5.76
CA GLN A 36 8.45 15.81 -5.56
C GLN A 36 9.45 16.97 -5.40
N ASN A 37 10.50 16.74 -4.62
CA ASN A 37 11.41 17.76 -4.11
C ASN A 37 12.86 17.58 -4.56
N GLY A 38 13.16 16.56 -5.37
CA GLY A 38 14.48 16.35 -5.95
C GLY A 38 14.88 17.39 -6.99
N ASN A 39 15.96 17.12 -7.74
CA ASN A 39 16.40 17.97 -8.84
C ASN A 39 15.36 18.02 -10.00
N LEU A 40 15.61 18.86 -11.01
CA LEU A 40 14.68 19.06 -12.13
C LEU A 40 14.31 17.75 -12.85
N PHE A 41 15.27 16.82 -12.98
CA PHE A 41 15.04 15.51 -13.57
C PHE A 41 14.02 14.70 -12.75
N TRP A 42 14.24 14.56 -11.44
CA TRP A 42 13.35 13.81 -10.56
C TRP A 42 11.95 14.42 -10.47
N ARG A 43 11.86 15.75 -10.44
CA ARG A 43 10.57 16.47 -10.44
C ARG A 43 9.79 16.25 -11.72
N SER A 44 10.48 16.20 -12.86
CA SER A 44 9.86 15.94 -14.17
C SER A 44 9.36 14.50 -14.25
N LEU A 45 10.17 13.54 -13.79
CA LEU A 45 9.77 12.15 -13.67
C LEU A 45 8.60 11.98 -12.69
N GLY A 46 8.62 12.72 -11.58
CA GLY A 46 7.54 12.74 -10.58
C GLY A 46 6.21 13.18 -11.17
N LYS A 47 6.18 14.20 -12.01
CA LYS A 47 4.93 14.61 -12.71
C LYS A 47 4.34 13.47 -13.53
N ILE A 48 5.16 12.78 -14.32
CA ILE A 48 4.72 11.62 -15.11
C ILE A 48 4.24 10.49 -14.20
N TYR A 49 5.03 10.19 -13.16
CA TYR A 49 4.72 9.15 -12.18
C TYR A 49 3.38 9.39 -11.49
N PHE A 50 3.11 10.61 -11.00
CA PHE A 50 1.86 10.93 -10.32
C PHE A 50 0.67 11.03 -11.28
N TRP A 51 0.89 11.54 -12.49
CA TRP A 51 -0.15 11.57 -13.51
C TRP A 51 -0.59 10.16 -13.92
N TYR A 52 0.38 9.27 -14.19
CA TYR A 52 0.10 7.95 -14.72
C TYR A 52 -0.23 6.92 -13.63
N PHE A 53 0.55 6.81 -12.56
CA PHE A 53 0.32 5.76 -11.56
C PHE A 53 -0.64 6.18 -10.45
N TYR A 54 -0.71 7.47 -10.11
CA TYR A 54 -1.58 8.01 -9.06
C TYR A 54 -2.82 8.72 -9.61
N GLU A 55 -3.04 8.70 -10.93
CA GLU A 55 -4.23 9.31 -11.56
C GLU A 55 -4.40 10.79 -11.18
N ASN A 56 -3.28 11.52 -10.99
CA ASN A 56 -3.21 12.90 -10.48
C ASN A 56 -3.71 13.11 -9.03
N GLN A 57 -3.77 12.06 -8.21
CA GLN A 57 -4.22 12.14 -6.81
C GLN A 57 -3.15 11.68 -5.80
N PRO A 58 -1.94 12.29 -5.77
CA PRO A 58 -0.85 11.89 -4.88
C PRO A 58 -1.21 11.93 -3.38
N TYR A 59 -2.18 12.78 -3.01
CA TYR A 59 -2.61 13.00 -1.62
C TYR A 59 -3.94 12.34 -1.28
N ALA A 60 -4.44 11.43 -2.12
CA ALA A 60 -5.64 10.65 -1.82
C ALA A 60 -5.44 9.82 -0.54
N ILE A 61 -6.49 9.57 0.22
CA ILE A 61 -6.42 8.88 1.51
C ILE A 61 -6.89 7.44 1.32
N GLY A 62 -6.04 6.47 1.68
CA GLY A 62 -6.39 5.04 1.67
C GLY A 62 -6.88 4.54 0.31
N ARG A 63 -6.28 5.01 -0.79
CA ARG A 63 -6.69 4.68 -2.16
C ARG A 63 -5.67 3.77 -2.82
N TRP A 64 -6.18 2.76 -3.52
CA TRP A 64 -5.43 1.97 -4.49
C TRP A 64 -5.80 2.40 -5.90
N PHE A 65 -4.80 2.57 -6.76
CA PHE A 65 -4.99 3.00 -8.15
C PHE A 65 -4.98 1.82 -9.11
N LYS A 66 -5.43 2.04 -10.35
CA LYS A 66 -5.42 1.03 -11.41
C LYS A 66 -4.05 0.41 -11.67
N SER A 67 -2.98 1.14 -11.35
CA SER A 67 -1.59 0.71 -11.48
C SER A 67 -1.15 -0.31 -10.42
N GLY A 68 -1.86 -0.39 -9.30
CA GLY A 68 -1.38 -1.08 -8.10
C GLY A 68 -0.61 -0.16 -7.15
N ALA A 69 -0.49 1.13 -7.44
CA ALA A 69 0.05 2.10 -6.49
C ALA A 69 -0.93 2.35 -5.32
N PHE A 70 -0.36 2.59 -4.13
CA PHE A 70 -1.10 2.95 -2.93
C PHE A 70 -0.81 4.38 -2.48
N SER A 71 -1.84 5.11 -2.06
CA SER A 71 -1.72 6.52 -1.66
C SER A 71 -1.31 6.71 -0.19
N LEU A 72 -0.33 7.58 0.05
CA LEU A 72 0.13 7.93 1.42
C LEU A 72 -0.64 9.09 2.07
N GLY A 73 -1.82 9.45 1.55
CA GLY A 73 -2.60 10.60 2.02
C GLY A 73 -2.84 10.62 3.53
N ALA A 74 -3.03 9.46 4.15
CA ALA A 74 -3.31 9.31 5.59
C ALA A 74 -2.12 9.70 6.49
N ASN A 75 -0.91 9.82 5.95
CA ASN A 75 0.29 10.17 6.70
C ASN A 75 0.59 11.67 6.72
N TYR A 76 -0.14 12.48 5.92
CA TYR A 76 0.09 13.94 5.88
C TYR A 76 -0.59 14.64 7.06
N PRO A 77 0.14 15.49 7.82
CA PRO A 77 -0.41 16.22 8.96
C PRO A 77 -1.65 17.05 8.62
N GLU A 78 -1.71 17.61 7.41
CA GLU A 78 -2.82 18.45 6.96
C GLU A 78 -4.19 17.74 7.00
N LYS A 79 -4.21 16.41 6.97
CA LYS A 79 -5.46 15.63 6.98
C LYS A 79 -6.18 15.66 8.33
N ILE A 80 -5.52 16.08 9.41
CA ILE A 80 -6.19 16.24 10.72
C ILE A 80 -7.22 17.38 10.71
N ARG A 81 -7.10 18.33 9.76
CA ARG A 81 -7.99 19.50 9.63
C ARG A 81 -9.29 19.20 8.91
N LEU A 82 -9.45 17.99 8.37
CA LEU A 82 -10.70 17.60 7.71
C LEU A 82 -11.86 17.55 8.72
N SER A 83 -13.02 18.05 8.31
CA SER A 83 -14.20 18.17 9.17
C SER A 83 -15.07 16.91 9.23
N HIS A 84 -14.90 15.99 8.28
CA HIS A 84 -15.75 14.82 8.09
C HIS A 84 -14.95 13.56 7.76
N ASP A 85 -15.56 12.40 8.02
CA ASP A 85 -14.99 11.12 7.62
C ASP A 85 -14.99 10.99 6.09
N ILE A 86 -13.95 10.36 5.54
CA ILE A 86 -13.79 10.11 4.10
C ILE A 86 -13.87 8.61 3.86
N GLU A 87 -14.62 8.17 2.84
CA GLU A 87 -14.63 6.76 2.46
C GLU A 87 -13.28 6.36 1.84
N VAL A 88 -12.74 5.22 2.27
CA VAL A 88 -11.41 4.74 1.86
C VAL A 88 -11.47 3.30 1.39
N MET A 89 -10.51 2.90 0.55
CA MET A 89 -10.36 1.53 0.08
C MET A 89 -9.56 0.68 1.06
N ASP A 90 -8.67 1.32 1.82
CA ASP A 90 -7.73 0.65 2.69
C ASP A 90 -7.72 1.22 4.12
N LEU A 91 -7.31 0.39 5.08
CA LEU A 91 -7.13 0.74 6.48
C LEU A 91 -5.63 0.78 6.80
N GLN A 92 -5.14 1.84 7.46
CA GLN A 92 -3.73 1.91 7.84
C GLN A 92 -3.41 0.83 8.88
N ALA A 93 -2.46 -0.07 8.58
CA ALA A 93 -2.11 -1.21 9.44
C ALA A 93 -1.83 -0.85 10.91
N CYS A 94 -1.25 0.32 11.17
CA CYS A 94 -0.94 0.79 12.53
C CYS A 94 -2.08 1.55 13.23
N ASN A 95 -3.18 1.82 12.53
CA ASN A 95 -4.29 2.61 13.05
C ASN A 95 -5.59 2.21 12.35
N PHE A 96 -6.22 1.11 12.78
CA PHE A 96 -7.56 0.78 12.34
C PHE A 96 -8.37 0.05 13.41
N ALA A 97 -9.69 0.14 13.27
CA ALA A 97 -10.66 -0.63 14.02
C ALA A 97 -11.72 -1.18 13.08
N VAL A 98 -12.21 -2.38 13.35
CA VAL A 98 -13.26 -3.04 12.57
C VAL A 98 -14.30 -3.67 13.49
N LYS A 99 -15.56 -3.76 13.04
CA LYS A 99 -16.60 -4.50 13.75
C LYS A 99 -16.24 -5.99 13.74
N ARG A 100 -16.16 -6.60 14.93
CA ARG A 100 -15.81 -8.03 15.10
C ARG A 100 -16.62 -8.96 14.19
N LYS A 101 -17.95 -8.77 14.11
CA LYS A 101 -18.82 -9.60 13.27
C LYS A 101 -18.40 -9.60 11.79
N ASN A 102 -17.95 -8.46 11.28
CA ASN A 102 -17.54 -8.30 9.88
C ASN A 102 -16.14 -8.87 9.63
N ALA A 103 -15.23 -8.73 10.61
CA ALA A 103 -13.92 -9.37 10.55
C ALA A 103 -14.03 -10.91 10.54
N LEU A 104 -14.95 -11.47 11.33
CA LEU A 104 -15.22 -12.91 11.34
C LEU A 104 -15.91 -13.38 10.07
N SER A 105 -16.85 -12.61 9.51
CA SER A 105 -17.55 -12.99 8.27
C SER A 105 -16.65 -13.03 7.04
N CYS A 106 -15.52 -12.33 7.04
CA CYS A 106 -14.54 -12.41 5.97
C CYS A 106 -13.35 -13.35 6.30
N HIS A 107 -13.43 -14.13 7.38
CA HIS A 107 -12.37 -15.06 7.81
C HIS A 107 -11.04 -14.42 8.24
N GLY A 108 -11.05 -13.15 8.68
CA GLY A 108 -9.83 -12.49 9.18
C GLY A 108 -8.76 -12.29 8.11
N PHE A 109 -7.48 -12.40 8.50
CA PHE A 109 -6.34 -12.28 7.58
C PHE A 109 -6.10 -13.59 6.82
N ASP A 110 -5.76 -13.48 5.55
CA ASP A 110 -5.50 -14.64 4.70
C ASP A 110 -4.05 -15.15 4.88
N SER A 111 -3.92 -16.42 5.26
CA SER A 111 -2.64 -17.11 5.44
C SER A 111 -1.84 -17.32 4.15
N GLN A 112 -2.42 -17.06 2.96
CA GLN A 112 -1.68 -17.09 1.70
C GLN A 112 -0.61 -15.97 1.60
N PHE A 113 -0.76 -14.88 2.37
CA PHE A 113 0.24 -13.82 2.45
C PHE A 113 1.42 -14.27 3.32
N LYS A 114 2.60 -14.37 2.71
CA LYS A 114 3.78 -15.00 3.33
C LYS A 114 4.68 -14.00 4.04
N ALA A 115 5.55 -14.55 4.90
CA ALA A 115 6.60 -13.83 5.63
C ALA A 115 6.05 -12.61 6.39
N LEU A 116 6.35 -11.41 5.94
CA LEU A 116 5.88 -10.17 6.56
C LEU A 116 4.40 -9.88 6.34
N ALA A 117 3.73 -10.74 5.57
CA ALA A 117 2.34 -10.60 5.20
C ALA A 117 2.03 -9.22 4.60
N SER A 118 2.99 -8.61 3.87
CA SER A 118 2.78 -7.36 3.13
C SER A 118 1.50 -7.47 2.30
N TYR A 119 0.70 -6.41 2.23
CA TYR A 119 -0.60 -6.36 1.53
C TYR A 119 -1.74 -7.20 2.16
N SER A 120 -1.51 -7.93 3.26
CA SER A 120 -2.56 -8.70 3.93
C SER A 120 -3.64 -7.82 4.55
N GLU A 121 -3.26 -6.64 5.06
CA GLU A 121 -4.19 -5.65 5.61
C GLU A 121 -5.05 -5.03 4.51
N SER A 122 -4.45 -4.76 3.35
CA SER A 122 -5.17 -4.26 2.18
C SER A 122 -6.12 -5.32 1.62
N ASP A 123 -5.69 -6.58 1.52
CA ASP A 123 -6.57 -7.70 1.15
C ASP A 123 -7.77 -7.82 2.11
N PHE A 124 -7.50 -7.74 3.41
CA PHE A 124 -8.53 -7.75 4.45
C PHE A 124 -9.51 -6.57 4.29
N ALA A 125 -9.01 -5.36 4.05
CA ALA A 125 -9.83 -4.17 3.83
C ALA A 125 -10.73 -4.31 2.59
N PHE A 126 -10.22 -4.85 1.48
CA PHE A 126 -11.02 -5.09 0.28
C PHE A 126 -12.10 -6.17 0.52
N ARG A 127 -11.77 -7.28 1.18
CA ARG A 127 -12.74 -8.33 1.53
C ARG A 127 -13.82 -7.84 2.50
N LEU A 128 -13.54 -6.83 3.31
CA LEU A 128 -14.53 -6.20 4.18
C LEU A 128 -15.52 -5.32 3.40
N ARG A 129 -15.11 -4.71 2.29
CA ARG A 129 -15.92 -3.81 1.45
C ARG A 129 -16.88 -4.57 0.52
N THR A 130 -17.72 -5.44 1.07
CA THR A 130 -18.73 -6.16 0.29
C THR A 130 -20.08 -5.43 0.27
N GLY A 131 -20.71 -5.40 -0.91
CA GLY A 131 -22.02 -4.80 -1.10
C GLY A 131 -22.05 -3.30 -0.75
N SER A 132 -22.87 -2.93 0.25
CA SER A 132 -23.04 -1.53 0.66
C SER A 132 -22.22 -1.12 1.89
N LEU A 133 -21.33 -2.00 2.36
CA LEU A 133 -20.48 -1.77 3.53
C LEU A 133 -19.30 -0.85 3.22
N LYS A 134 -18.92 -0.01 4.19
CA LYS A 134 -17.95 1.08 4.01
C LYS A 134 -16.82 1.01 5.01
N LEU A 135 -15.64 1.40 4.53
CA LEU A 135 -14.48 1.75 5.35
C LEU A 135 -14.28 3.25 5.30
N VAL A 136 -13.91 3.85 6.43
CA VAL A 136 -13.73 5.30 6.51
C VAL A 136 -12.43 5.71 7.16
N PHE A 137 -11.90 6.85 6.76
CA PHE A 137 -10.88 7.59 7.46
C PHE A 137 -11.55 8.64 8.35
N ASN A 138 -11.29 8.56 9.65
CA ASN A 138 -11.72 9.55 10.63
C ASN A 138 -10.53 10.48 10.97
N PRO A 139 -10.59 11.77 10.63
CA PRO A 139 -9.48 12.70 10.83
C PRO A 139 -9.13 12.97 12.29
N LYS A 140 -10.03 12.62 13.23
CA LYS A 140 -9.84 12.80 14.68
C LYS A 140 -9.24 11.56 15.36
N ALA A 141 -9.17 10.42 14.68
CA ALA A 141 -8.60 9.18 15.22
C ALA A 141 -7.09 9.12 14.94
N ILE A 142 -6.31 9.94 15.63
CA ILE A 142 -4.90 10.15 15.34
C ILE A 142 -4.01 9.14 16.10
N VAL A 143 -3.04 8.57 15.41
CA VAL A 143 -1.95 7.78 15.99
C VAL A 143 -0.61 8.37 15.55
N HIS A 144 0.34 8.43 16.47
CA HIS A 144 1.74 8.77 16.19
C HIS A 144 2.53 7.49 15.92
N HIS A 145 2.94 7.29 14.67
CA HIS A 145 3.61 6.09 14.23
C HIS A 145 5.11 6.35 14.07
N LYS A 146 5.95 5.51 14.70
CA LYS A 146 7.41 5.54 14.55
C LYS A 146 7.86 4.31 13.77
N PRO A 147 7.97 4.38 12.43
CA PRO A 147 8.50 3.27 11.63
C PRO A 147 9.87 2.82 12.14
N SER A 148 9.95 1.59 12.63
CA SER A 148 11.20 0.99 13.10
C SER A 148 12.07 0.56 11.92
N GLN A 149 13.39 0.74 12.04
CA GLN A 149 14.38 0.11 11.17
C GLN A 149 14.97 -1.19 11.77
N GLY A 150 14.50 -1.59 12.95
CA GLY A 150 14.90 -2.80 13.66
C GLY A 150 13.92 -3.96 13.51
N GLY A 151 14.29 -5.11 14.08
CA GLY A 151 13.46 -6.32 14.11
C GLY A 151 13.04 -6.78 12.71
N VAL A 152 11.74 -7.01 12.55
CA VAL A 152 11.08 -7.49 11.33
C VAL A 152 11.36 -6.60 10.10
N PHE A 153 11.73 -5.31 10.29
CA PHE A 153 12.15 -4.44 9.19
C PHE A 153 13.39 -4.98 8.45
N LYS A 154 14.33 -5.62 9.15
CA LYS A 154 15.53 -6.21 8.53
C LYS A 154 15.20 -7.40 7.64
N GLU A 155 14.05 -8.03 7.85
CA GLU A 155 13.55 -9.13 7.01
C GLU A 155 12.87 -8.64 5.72
N ARG A 156 12.59 -7.32 5.59
CA ARG A 156 12.04 -6.70 4.36
C ARG A 156 13.00 -6.75 3.17
N THR A 157 14.25 -7.14 3.40
CA THR A 157 15.23 -7.41 2.33
C THR A 157 14.87 -8.63 1.49
N LYS A 158 13.90 -9.45 1.92
CA LYS A 158 13.38 -10.60 1.16
C LYS A 158 12.40 -10.15 0.08
N SER A 159 12.92 -9.65 -1.05
CA SER A 159 12.11 -9.18 -2.20
C SER A 159 11.14 -10.24 -2.74
N LYS A 160 11.42 -11.54 -2.55
CA LYS A 160 10.57 -12.64 -3.04
C LYS A 160 9.14 -12.59 -2.49
N SER A 161 8.97 -12.67 -1.18
CA SER A 161 7.62 -12.74 -0.57
C SER A 161 6.84 -11.45 -0.76
N GLU A 162 7.53 -10.30 -0.81
CA GLU A 162 6.89 -9.02 -1.09
C GLU A 162 6.29 -8.98 -2.50
N ILE A 163 7.04 -9.45 -3.51
CA ILE A 163 6.56 -9.54 -4.90
C ILE A 163 5.43 -10.58 -5.02
N GLU A 164 5.56 -11.75 -4.39
CA GLU A 164 4.49 -12.76 -4.37
C GLU A 164 3.19 -12.18 -3.80
N ASN A 165 3.28 -11.51 -2.65
CA ASN A 165 2.14 -10.91 -1.98
C ASN A 165 1.53 -9.75 -2.79
N TYR A 166 2.37 -8.90 -3.41
CA TYR A 166 1.90 -7.82 -4.28
C TYR A 166 1.09 -8.36 -5.46
N LEU A 167 1.61 -9.38 -6.17
CA LEU A 167 0.93 -9.98 -7.31
C LEU A 167 -0.39 -10.64 -6.87
N LEU A 168 -0.37 -11.40 -5.77
CA LEU A 168 -1.58 -11.99 -5.21
C LEU A 168 -2.65 -10.93 -4.92
N PHE A 169 -2.28 -9.86 -4.22
CA PHE A 169 -3.21 -8.76 -3.90
C PHE A 169 -3.72 -8.06 -5.17
N TYR A 170 -2.82 -7.69 -6.09
CA TYR A 170 -3.16 -6.94 -7.30
C TYR A 170 -4.18 -7.71 -8.15
N PHE A 171 -3.90 -8.98 -8.45
CA PHE A 171 -4.76 -9.78 -9.31
C PHE A 171 -6.07 -10.21 -8.63
N ARG A 172 -6.10 -10.28 -7.30
CA ARG A 172 -7.32 -10.58 -6.55
C ARG A 172 -8.30 -9.39 -6.55
N HIS A 173 -7.79 -8.18 -6.33
CA HIS A 173 -8.64 -7.02 -5.98
C HIS A 173 -8.66 -5.88 -6.99
N ILE A 174 -7.53 -5.57 -7.64
CA ILE A 174 -7.44 -4.48 -8.61
C ILE A 174 -7.84 -4.97 -9.99
N LYS A 175 -7.30 -6.14 -10.38
CA LYS A 175 -7.55 -6.86 -11.63
C LYS A 175 -7.16 -6.07 -12.90
N ILE A 176 -6.92 -6.81 -13.97
CA ILE A 176 -6.70 -6.25 -15.30
C ILE A 176 -8.00 -6.37 -16.07
N SER A 177 -8.74 -5.26 -16.20
CA SER A 177 -10.05 -5.26 -16.86
C SER A 177 -10.01 -4.73 -18.31
N ASN A 178 -8.97 -4.00 -18.67
CA ASN A 178 -8.80 -3.38 -19.99
C ASN A 178 -7.31 -3.09 -20.28
N PRO A 179 -6.97 -2.71 -21.54
CA PRO A 179 -5.58 -2.41 -21.90
C PRO A 179 -4.93 -1.27 -21.09
N ASP A 180 -5.67 -0.23 -20.72
CA ASP A 180 -5.16 0.86 -19.86
C ASP A 180 -4.70 0.33 -18.49
N ASN A 181 -5.49 -0.55 -17.87
CA ASN A 181 -5.11 -1.21 -16.62
C ASN A 181 -3.88 -2.10 -16.80
N PHE A 182 -3.81 -2.85 -17.91
CA PHE A 182 -2.67 -3.72 -18.21
C PHE A 182 -1.37 -2.92 -18.30
N PHE A 183 -1.35 -1.82 -19.06
CA PHE A 183 -0.14 -1.01 -19.22
C PHE A 183 0.24 -0.29 -17.92
N ARG A 184 -0.74 0.25 -17.18
CA ARG A 184 -0.47 0.87 -15.86
C ARG A 184 0.14 -0.13 -14.90
N PHE A 185 -0.40 -1.35 -14.82
CA PHE A 185 0.16 -2.42 -14.03
C PHE A 185 1.57 -2.79 -14.48
N LEU A 186 1.77 -3.04 -15.78
CA LEU A 186 3.05 -3.46 -16.33
C LEU A 186 4.13 -2.45 -16.02
N PHE A 187 3.90 -1.18 -16.32
CA PHE A 187 4.88 -0.13 -16.07
C PHE A 187 5.11 0.11 -14.57
N TYR A 188 4.08 0.03 -13.74
CA TYR A 188 4.24 0.17 -12.30
C TYR A 188 5.01 -1.01 -11.71
N PHE A 189 4.70 -2.22 -12.15
CA PHE A 189 5.40 -3.42 -11.74
C PHE A 189 6.87 -3.40 -12.15
N LEU A 190 7.20 -2.84 -13.32
CA LEU A 190 8.59 -2.57 -13.70
C LEU A 190 9.27 -1.60 -12.73
N VAL A 191 8.61 -0.52 -12.29
CA VAL A 191 9.15 0.37 -11.26
C VAL A 191 9.41 -0.38 -9.96
N VAL A 192 8.47 -1.23 -9.52
CA VAL A 192 8.62 -2.07 -8.33
C VAL A 192 9.81 -3.03 -8.48
N ILE A 193 9.95 -3.71 -9.62
CA ILE A 193 11.07 -4.61 -9.93
C ILE A 193 12.40 -3.88 -9.91
N ILE A 194 12.49 -2.71 -10.55
CA ILE A 194 13.72 -1.90 -10.60
C ILE A 194 14.10 -1.43 -9.20
N TYR A 195 13.13 -0.96 -8.42
CA TYR A 195 13.38 -0.49 -7.05
C TYR A 195 13.80 -1.63 -6.12
N ARG A 196 13.03 -2.73 -6.08
CA ARG A 196 13.26 -3.87 -5.18
C ARG A 196 14.37 -4.81 -5.63
N GLY A 197 14.66 -4.86 -6.92
CA GLY A 197 15.73 -5.68 -7.48
C GLY A 197 17.01 -4.87 -7.61
N VAL A 198 17.06 -3.98 -8.58
CA VAL A 198 18.28 -3.28 -8.99
C VAL A 198 18.77 -2.31 -7.92
N TYR A 199 17.92 -1.36 -7.49
CA TYR A 199 18.32 -0.32 -6.55
C TYR A 199 18.74 -0.89 -5.19
N GLN A 200 17.96 -1.82 -4.63
CA GLN A 200 18.32 -2.49 -3.38
C GLN A 200 19.58 -3.34 -3.51
N SER A 201 19.83 -3.98 -4.66
CA SER A 201 21.06 -4.74 -4.87
C SER A 201 22.30 -3.84 -4.89
N ILE A 202 22.20 -2.67 -5.53
CA ILE A 202 23.28 -1.67 -5.54
C ILE A 202 23.55 -1.14 -4.12
N GLN A 203 22.50 -0.78 -3.38
CA GLN A 203 22.60 -0.26 -2.01
C GLN A 203 23.21 -1.29 -1.04
N SER A 204 22.80 -2.56 -1.15
CA SER A 204 23.28 -3.64 -0.27
C SER A 204 24.57 -4.30 -0.76
N ARG A 205 25.04 -3.99 -1.97
CA ARG A 205 26.14 -4.69 -2.65
C ARG A 205 25.94 -6.21 -2.70
N ASN A 206 24.69 -6.63 -2.85
CA ASN A 206 24.27 -8.04 -2.85
C ASN A 206 23.26 -8.26 -3.99
N LEU A 207 23.36 -9.37 -4.74
CA LEU A 207 22.45 -9.70 -5.84
C LEU A 207 21.17 -10.44 -5.40
N ASP A 208 21.07 -10.84 -4.13
CA ASP A 208 19.89 -11.51 -3.57
C ASP A 208 18.56 -10.81 -3.90
N PRO A 209 18.44 -9.47 -3.86
CA PRO A 209 17.18 -8.80 -4.22
C PRO A 209 16.76 -9.03 -5.67
N ILE A 210 17.70 -9.12 -6.63
CA ILE A 210 17.40 -9.45 -8.04
C ILE A 210 16.82 -10.86 -8.15
N PHE A 211 17.50 -11.86 -7.57
CA PHE A 211 17.01 -13.24 -7.57
C PHE A 211 15.67 -13.36 -6.82
N GLY A 212 15.51 -12.59 -5.75
CA GLY A 212 14.27 -12.47 -5.00
C GLY A 212 13.11 -11.99 -5.86
N VAL A 213 13.29 -10.91 -6.62
CA VAL A 213 12.24 -10.40 -7.51
C VAL A 213 11.91 -11.36 -8.64
N ILE A 214 12.91 -11.99 -9.27
CA ILE A 214 12.68 -12.97 -10.35
C ILE A 214 11.89 -14.18 -9.83
N SER A 215 12.38 -14.80 -8.75
CA SER A 215 11.74 -15.98 -8.15
C SER A 215 10.36 -15.65 -7.58
N GLY A 216 10.18 -14.47 -6.99
CA GLY A 216 8.90 -13.98 -6.48
C GLY A 216 7.90 -13.72 -7.59
N THR A 217 8.34 -13.21 -8.74
CA THR A 217 7.48 -13.02 -9.92
C THR A 217 6.96 -14.35 -10.45
N ILE A 218 7.86 -15.33 -10.66
CA ILE A 218 7.48 -16.66 -11.15
C ILE A 218 6.51 -17.35 -10.18
N SER A 219 6.83 -17.33 -8.89
CA SER A 219 6.01 -17.94 -7.83
C SER A 219 4.67 -17.23 -7.67
N GLY A 220 4.66 -15.89 -7.68
CA GLY A 220 3.44 -15.09 -7.59
C GLY A 220 2.49 -15.33 -8.76
N ILE A 221 3.00 -15.38 -10.00
CA ILE A 221 2.20 -15.75 -11.17
C ILE A 221 1.62 -17.16 -11.01
N LYS A 222 2.42 -18.15 -10.58
CA LYS A 222 1.92 -19.51 -10.31
C LYS A 222 0.82 -19.54 -9.26
N THR A 223 0.94 -18.75 -8.18
CA THR A 223 -0.09 -18.64 -7.16
C THR A 223 -1.36 -18.01 -7.70
N VAL A 224 -1.24 -16.94 -8.49
CA VAL A 224 -2.39 -16.27 -9.11
C VAL A 224 -3.12 -17.19 -10.07
N LEU A 225 -2.41 -17.97 -10.90
CA LEU A 225 -3.01 -18.89 -11.87
C LEU A 225 -3.68 -20.14 -11.25
N ARG A 226 -3.40 -20.44 -9.97
CA ARG A 226 -4.01 -21.56 -9.24
C ARG A 226 -5.29 -21.19 -8.50
N ASN A 227 -5.53 -19.90 -8.29
CA ASN A 227 -6.70 -19.34 -7.62
C ASN A 227 -7.74 -18.90 -8.65
#